data_AF-A0A1F8GEX4-F1
#
_entry.id   AF-A0A1F8GEX4-F1
#
_cell.length_a   1.000
_cell.length_b   1.000
_cell.length_c   1.000
_cell.angle_alpha   90.00
_cell.angle_beta   90.00
_cell.angle_gamma   90.00
#
_symmetry.space_group_name_H-M   'P 1'
#
loop_
_entity.id
_entity.type
_entity.pdbx_description
1 polymer ?
#
loop_
_entity_poly.entity_id
_entity_poly.type
_entity_poly.pdbx_seq_one_letter_code
_entity_poly.pdbx_strand_id
1 'polypeptide(L)'
;MKTLEFKQKLIIWHTLILVLSWEFWRYLSYLFENSAPEFEPVGVVNFIILSSVLAIGLTLFRRKWHALSFGATHGLFYLVYFGFNPLNLLGVAVLIGLLFFSRFQINSELNERFRINPRVILRRGLTGVILGIFVLISFAAYQSPLAKEIERSEKLPSGTEVFIRDIVASTIGPRVEGGEVEKQNIISQIANETFREINIFLKPYFQFAPPLLAFGLFLVLWGLSWIFVWLSVLVGIGIFWILKKTGMVRIEEKDVKAEVLVIE
;
A
#
# COMPACT_ATOMS: atom_id res chain seq x y z
N MET A 1 22.49 32.67 -1.78
CA MET A 1 22.04 31.52 -0.96
C MET A 1 23.10 30.43 -1.09
N LYS A 2 23.72 29.96 0.01
CA LYS A 2 24.72 28.87 -0.06
C LYS A 2 24.01 27.59 -0.52
N THR A 3 24.55 26.91 -1.53
CA THR A 3 24.03 25.62 -1.99
C THR A 3 24.38 24.55 -0.96
N LEU A 4 23.39 23.76 -0.56
CA LEU A 4 23.62 22.64 0.36
C LEU A 4 24.54 21.60 -0.29
N GLU A 5 25.44 21.03 0.49
CA GLU A 5 26.27 19.92 0.05
C GLU A 5 25.44 18.65 -0.15
N PHE A 6 25.92 17.74 -1.00
CA PHE A 6 25.24 16.46 -1.28
C PHE A 6 24.93 15.67 0.01
N LYS A 7 25.86 15.62 0.96
CA LYS A 7 25.68 14.92 2.25
C LYS A 7 24.54 15.52 3.06
N GLN A 8 24.44 16.85 3.13
CA GLN A 8 23.36 17.54 3.85
C GLN A 8 22.00 17.24 3.23
N LYS A 9 21.90 17.29 1.89
CA LYS A 9 20.66 16.94 1.17
C LYS A 9 20.23 15.50 1.46
N LEU A 10 21.18 14.57 1.50
CA LEU A 10 20.92 13.16 1.79
C LEU A 10 20.45 12.94 3.24
N ILE A 11 21.04 13.63 4.21
CA ILE A 11 20.63 13.58 5.62
C ILE A 11 19.19 14.08 5.75
N ILE A 12 18.89 15.26 5.20
CA ILE A 12 17.53 15.84 5.19
C ILE A 12 16.53 14.85 4.60
N TRP A 13 16.90 14.17 3.51
CA TRP A 13 16.02 13.21 2.85
C TRP A 13 15.73 11.97 3.70
N HIS A 14 16.74 11.42 4.38
CA HIS A 14 16.54 10.32 5.32
C HIS A 14 15.70 10.73 6.52
N THR A 15 15.90 11.93 7.07
CA THR A 15 15.07 12.46 8.16
C THR A 15 13.61 12.56 7.73
N LEU A 16 13.34 13.02 6.51
CA LEU A 16 11.98 13.09 5.97
C LEU A 16 11.35 11.69 5.83
N ILE A 17 12.09 10.72 5.26
CA ILE A 17 11.61 9.33 5.15
C ILE A 17 11.36 8.74 6.53
N LEU A 18 12.24 9.00 7.51
CA LEU A 18 12.12 8.53 8.88
C LEU A 18 10.81 9.01 9.51
N VAL A 19 10.54 10.32 9.49
CA VAL A 19 9.34 10.91 10.09
C VAL A 19 8.07 10.39 9.40
N LEU A 20 8.05 10.39 8.07
CA LEU A 20 6.88 9.92 7.31
C LEU A 20 6.63 8.42 7.49
N SER A 21 7.69 7.61 7.60
CA SER A 21 7.57 6.17 7.86
C SER A 21 7.05 5.90 9.26
N TRP A 22 7.55 6.63 10.26
CA TRP A 22 7.06 6.54 11.63
C TRP A 22 5.57 6.84 11.70
N GLU A 23 5.14 7.99 11.19
CA GLU A 23 3.73 8.40 11.22
C GLU A 23 2.82 7.43 10.46
N PHE A 24 3.26 6.96 9.29
CA PHE A 24 2.49 6.00 8.49
C PHE A 24 2.29 4.67 9.23
N TRP A 25 3.36 4.05 9.75
CA TRP A 25 3.25 2.76 10.42
C TRP A 25 2.56 2.87 11.79
N ARG A 26 2.74 3.98 12.50
CA ARG A 26 2.01 4.27 13.75
C ARG A 26 0.51 4.28 13.51
N TYR A 27 0.06 5.02 12.51
CA TYR A 27 -1.35 5.11 12.13
C TYR A 27 -1.90 3.73 11.70
N LEU A 28 -1.14 2.99 10.87
CA LEU A 28 -1.59 1.69 10.40
C LEU A 28 -1.65 0.63 11.50
N SER A 29 -0.71 0.65 12.45
CA SER A 29 -0.76 -0.23 13.64
C SER A 29 -2.02 0.06 14.45
N TYR A 30 -2.31 1.34 14.72
CA TYR A 30 -3.53 1.76 15.38
C TYR A 30 -4.79 1.28 14.62
N LEU A 31 -4.81 1.38 13.30
CA LEU A 31 -5.94 0.92 12.48
C LEU A 31 -6.15 -0.60 12.54
N PHE A 32 -5.08 -1.39 12.64
CA PHE A 32 -5.20 -2.84 12.73
C PHE A 32 -5.46 -3.37 14.14
N GLU A 33 -5.07 -2.61 15.17
CA GLU A 33 -5.31 -2.98 16.58
C GLU A 33 -6.75 -2.68 17.03
N ASN A 34 -7.40 -1.68 16.44
CA ASN A 34 -8.77 -1.32 16.76
C ASN A 34 -9.76 -1.99 15.81
N SER A 35 -10.83 -2.57 16.34
CA SER A 35 -11.86 -3.28 15.57
C SER A 35 -12.90 -2.36 14.90
N ALA A 36 -13.01 -1.10 15.35
CA ALA A 36 -13.87 -0.08 14.75
C ALA A 36 -13.14 1.27 14.63
N PRO A 37 -12.03 1.34 13.87
CA PRO A 37 -11.30 2.58 13.72
C PRO A 37 -12.12 3.55 12.85
N GLU A 38 -12.28 4.79 13.31
CA GLU A 38 -12.78 5.84 12.44
C GLU A 38 -11.77 6.04 11.31
N PHE A 39 -12.26 6.04 10.06
CA PHE A 39 -11.39 6.26 8.92
C PHE A 39 -10.88 7.70 8.93
N GLU A 40 -9.58 7.87 9.16
CA GLU A 40 -8.95 9.18 9.08
C GLU A 40 -8.27 9.37 7.71
N PRO A 41 -8.66 10.39 6.92
CA PRO A 41 -8.02 10.69 5.64
C PRO A 41 -6.51 10.94 5.73
N VAL A 42 -6.00 11.29 6.92
CA VAL A 42 -4.60 11.58 7.17
C VAL A 42 -3.68 10.41 6.83
N GLY A 43 -4.10 9.16 7.04
CA GLY A 43 -3.32 7.98 6.71
C GLY A 43 -3.07 7.84 5.21
N VAL A 44 -4.09 8.12 4.40
CA VAL A 44 -3.99 8.11 2.93
C VAL A 44 -3.08 9.23 2.44
N VAL A 45 -3.20 10.43 3.03
CA VAL A 45 -2.32 11.56 2.70
C VAL A 45 -0.87 11.23 3.02
N ASN A 46 -0.59 10.69 4.21
CA ASN A 46 0.76 10.28 4.62
C ASN A 46 1.34 9.23 3.67
N PHE A 47 0.53 8.23 3.28
CA PHE A 47 0.93 7.22 2.31
C PHE A 47 1.33 7.82 0.95
N ILE A 48 0.53 8.75 0.43
CA ILE A 48 0.80 9.43 -0.86
C ILE A 48 2.10 10.24 -0.75
N ILE A 49 2.25 11.04 0.30
CA ILE A 49 3.45 11.88 0.50
C ILE A 49 4.70 11.01 0.64
N LEU A 50 4.64 9.96 1.46
CA LEU A 50 5.75 9.02 1.66
C LEU A 50 6.15 8.35 0.35
N SER A 51 5.18 7.86 -0.42
CA SER A 51 5.43 7.23 -1.73
C SER A 51 6.11 8.21 -2.70
N SER A 52 5.63 9.45 -2.77
CA SER A 52 6.26 10.52 -3.55
C SER A 52 7.69 10.82 -3.10
N VAL A 53 7.93 10.94 -1.80
CA VAL A 53 9.27 11.22 -1.24
C VAL A 53 10.25 10.09 -1.53
N LEU A 54 9.82 8.83 -1.41
CA LEU A 54 10.63 7.67 -1.77
C LEU A 54 10.98 7.69 -3.26
N ALA A 55 9.99 7.87 -4.16
CA ALA A 55 10.23 7.89 -5.60
C ALA A 55 11.13 9.05 -6.06
N ILE A 56 10.94 10.24 -5.51
CA ILE A 56 11.83 11.39 -5.75
C ILE A 56 13.22 11.10 -5.19
N GLY A 57 13.31 10.54 -3.99
CA GLY A 57 14.59 10.14 -3.40
C GLY A 57 15.38 9.23 -4.33
N LEU A 58 14.73 8.19 -4.87
CA LEU A 58 15.35 7.27 -5.84
C LEU A 58 15.77 7.97 -7.15
N THR A 59 15.03 9.02 -7.55
CA THR A 59 15.34 9.83 -8.72
C THR A 59 16.56 10.73 -8.50
N LEU A 60 16.65 11.38 -7.35
CA LEU A 60 17.74 12.30 -7.00
C LEU A 60 19.02 11.55 -6.61
N PHE A 61 18.89 10.51 -5.79
CA PHE A 61 19.99 9.76 -5.21
C PHE A 61 20.18 8.45 -5.97
N ARG A 62 20.80 8.57 -7.15
CA ARG A 62 20.85 7.51 -8.17
C ARG A 62 21.67 6.27 -7.79
N ARG A 63 22.44 6.24 -6.71
CA ARG A 63 23.27 5.08 -6.34
C ARG A 63 22.43 3.91 -5.79
N LYS A 64 22.86 2.68 -6.05
CA LYS A 64 22.17 1.45 -5.62
C LYS A 64 21.96 1.39 -4.09
N TRP A 65 22.92 1.87 -3.33
CA TRP A 65 22.86 1.91 -1.86
C TRP A 65 21.74 2.78 -1.30
N HIS A 66 21.21 3.74 -2.07
CA HIS A 66 20.08 4.57 -1.62
C HIS A 66 18.74 3.84 -1.67
N ALA A 67 18.54 2.93 -2.62
CA ALA A 67 17.38 2.05 -2.60
C ALA A 67 17.40 1.16 -1.36
N LEU A 68 18.57 0.61 -1.02
CA LEU A 68 18.76 -0.15 0.21
C LEU A 68 18.53 0.71 1.45
N SER A 69 19.15 1.90 1.56
CA SER A 69 19.05 2.72 2.76
C SER A 69 17.64 3.26 2.99
N PHE A 70 16.94 3.68 1.94
CA PHE A 70 15.55 4.12 2.03
C PHE A 70 14.61 2.96 2.38
N GLY A 71 14.78 1.80 1.73
CA GLY A 71 14.01 0.60 2.03
C GLY A 71 14.25 0.07 3.44
N ALA A 72 15.50 0.05 3.89
CA ALA A 72 15.87 -0.35 5.25
C ALA A 72 15.32 0.63 6.29
N THR A 73 15.36 1.94 6.03
CA THR A 73 14.78 2.95 6.95
C THR A 73 13.28 2.75 7.08
N HIS A 74 12.55 2.65 5.95
CA HIS A 74 11.11 2.47 5.97
C HIS A 74 10.69 1.11 6.55
N GLY A 75 11.41 0.04 6.18
CA GLY A 75 11.20 -1.32 6.66
C GLY A 75 11.56 -1.50 8.14
N LEU A 76 12.53 -0.74 8.68
CA LEU A 76 12.84 -0.77 10.11
C LEU A 76 11.64 -0.29 10.93
N PHE A 77 10.97 0.79 10.54
CA PHE A 77 9.77 1.24 11.24
C PHE A 77 8.62 0.25 11.14
N TYR A 78 8.44 -0.37 9.98
CA TYR A 78 7.51 -1.49 9.86
C TYR A 78 7.81 -2.60 10.88
N LEU A 79 9.07 -3.01 11.01
CA LEU A 79 9.48 -4.03 11.97
C LEU A 79 9.32 -3.60 13.44
N VAL A 80 9.48 -2.31 13.74
CA VAL A 80 9.23 -1.76 15.09
C VAL A 80 7.76 -1.91 15.50
N TYR A 81 6.82 -1.65 14.58
CA TYR A 81 5.38 -1.74 14.88
C TYR A 81 4.82 -3.16 14.79
N PHE A 82 5.22 -3.94 13.79
CA PHE A 82 4.65 -5.27 13.53
C PHE A 82 5.53 -6.43 14.00
N GLY A 83 6.73 -6.14 14.51
CA GLY A 83 7.65 -7.11 15.12
C GLY A 83 8.69 -7.70 14.15
N PHE A 84 9.80 -8.19 14.73
CA PHE A 84 10.92 -8.79 14.02
C PHE A 84 10.74 -10.31 13.87
N ASN A 85 9.88 -10.73 12.95
CA ASN A 85 9.67 -12.14 12.62
C ASN A 85 10.06 -12.45 11.16
N PRO A 86 10.26 -13.73 10.78
CA PRO A 86 10.70 -14.11 9.44
C PRO A 86 9.79 -13.60 8.30
N LEU A 87 8.47 -13.57 8.52
CA LEU A 87 7.52 -13.07 7.52
C LEU A 87 7.70 -11.57 7.29
N ASN A 88 7.85 -10.78 8.36
CA ASN A 88 8.06 -9.35 8.26
C ASN A 88 9.43 -9.02 7.66
N LEU A 89 10.46 -9.77 8.01
CA LEU A 89 11.79 -9.64 7.40
C LEU A 89 11.75 -9.95 5.90
N LEU A 90 11.01 -10.98 5.49
CA LEU A 90 10.76 -11.27 4.08
C LEU A 90 10.02 -10.11 3.41
N GLY A 91 8.99 -9.56 4.06
CA GLY A 91 8.28 -8.38 3.56
C GLY A 91 9.22 -7.20 3.32
N VAL A 92 10.12 -6.90 4.26
CA VAL A 92 11.12 -5.83 4.11
C VAL A 92 12.10 -6.14 2.97
N ALA A 93 12.52 -7.39 2.82
CA ALA A 93 13.37 -7.80 1.69
C ALA A 93 12.65 -7.61 0.34
N VAL A 94 11.37 -7.94 0.25
CA VAL A 94 10.52 -7.71 -0.93
C VAL A 94 10.38 -6.21 -1.22
N LEU A 95 10.10 -5.38 -0.20
CA LEU A 95 10.08 -3.93 -0.34
C LEU A 95 11.39 -3.42 -0.93
N ILE A 96 12.54 -3.80 -0.35
CA ILE A 96 13.86 -3.38 -0.83
C ILE A 96 14.05 -3.81 -2.29
N GLY A 97 13.71 -5.06 -2.64
CA GLY A 97 13.77 -5.57 -4.01
C GLY A 97 12.93 -4.73 -4.99
N LEU A 98 11.72 -4.36 -4.60
CA LEU A 98 10.84 -3.51 -5.40
C LEU A 98 11.35 -2.07 -5.52
N LEU A 99 12.01 -1.52 -4.49
CA LEU A 99 12.69 -0.23 -4.58
C LEU A 99 13.91 -0.28 -5.51
N PHE A 100 14.65 -1.40 -5.54
CA PHE A 100 15.69 -1.62 -6.53
C PHE A 100 15.12 -1.65 -7.96
N PHE A 101 13.99 -2.32 -8.15
CA PHE A 101 13.29 -2.35 -9.43
C PHE A 101 12.79 -0.96 -9.85
N SER A 102 12.18 -0.19 -8.95
CA SER A 102 11.81 1.20 -9.17
C SER A 102 13.00 2.06 -9.58
N ARG A 103 14.13 1.93 -8.86
CA ARG A 103 15.37 2.62 -9.18
C ARG A 103 15.87 2.26 -10.58
N PHE A 104 15.82 0.98 -10.94
CA PHE A 104 16.25 0.52 -12.26
C PHE A 104 15.42 1.19 -13.36
N GLN A 105 14.10 1.17 -13.24
CA GLN A 105 13.22 1.84 -14.20
C GLN A 105 13.44 3.36 -14.29
N ILE A 106 13.62 4.02 -13.14
CA ILE A 106 13.92 5.46 -13.09
C ILE A 106 15.24 5.75 -13.83
N ASN A 107 16.29 4.95 -13.60
CA ASN A 107 17.58 5.20 -14.21
C ASN A 107 17.59 4.91 -15.71
N SER A 108 16.87 3.89 -16.18
CA SER A 108 16.64 3.65 -17.61
C SER A 108 16.01 4.88 -18.25
N GLU A 109 14.93 5.41 -17.67
CA GLU A 109 14.28 6.63 -18.19
C GLU A 109 15.16 7.88 -18.18
N LEU A 110 16.01 8.02 -17.16
CA LEU A 110 16.94 9.14 -17.06
C LEU A 110 18.10 9.05 -18.04
N ASN A 111 18.50 7.85 -18.45
CA ASN A 111 19.63 7.62 -19.35
C ASN A 111 19.22 7.60 -20.82
N GLU A 112 18.01 7.14 -21.13
CA GLU A 112 17.53 6.96 -22.51
C GLU A 112 16.90 8.24 -23.11
N ARG A 113 16.54 9.24 -22.28
CA ARG A 113 15.82 10.43 -22.75
C ARG A 113 16.72 11.65 -22.92
N PHE A 114 16.53 12.34 -24.06
CA PHE A 114 17.08 13.67 -24.32
C PHE A 114 16.45 14.79 -23.46
N ARG A 115 15.24 14.58 -22.92
CA ARG A 115 14.53 15.56 -22.06
C ARG A 115 13.95 14.89 -20.82
N ILE A 116 14.24 15.45 -19.65
CA ILE A 116 13.71 15.00 -18.37
C ILE A 116 12.22 15.36 -18.27
N ASN A 117 11.37 14.34 -18.16
CA ASN A 117 9.94 14.51 -17.86
C ASN A 117 9.64 13.92 -16.46
N PRO A 118 9.49 14.78 -15.43
CA PRO A 118 9.26 14.32 -14.05
C PRO A 118 8.03 13.43 -13.92
N ARG A 119 6.95 13.71 -14.67
CA ARG A 119 5.72 12.90 -14.64
C ARG A 119 5.99 11.45 -15.02
N VAL A 120 6.75 11.24 -16.09
CA VAL A 120 7.03 9.89 -16.61
C VAL A 120 7.98 9.15 -15.68
N ILE A 121 9.05 9.82 -15.23
CA ILE A 121 10.04 9.24 -14.31
C ILE A 121 9.39 8.82 -13.00
N LEU A 122 8.58 9.71 -12.41
CA LEU A 122 7.86 9.42 -11.16
C LEU A 122 6.87 8.28 -11.35
N ARG A 123 6.09 8.27 -12.43
CA ARG A 123 5.12 7.20 -12.69
C ARG A 123 5.79 5.82 -12.73
N ARG A 124 6.94 5.69 -13.41
CA ARG A 124 7.68 4.41 -13.48
C ARG A 124 8.26 4.01 -12.13
N GLY A 125 8.80 4.97 -11.38
CA GLY A 125 9.34 4.72 -10.04
C GLY A 125 8.26 4.34 -9.02
N LEU A 126 7.11 5.01 -9.05
CA LEU A 126 6.06 4.87 -8.05
C LEU A 126 5.41 3.49 -8.04
N THR A 127 5.31 2.81 -9.18
CA THR A 127 4.70 1.48 -9.25
C THR A 127 5.37 0.50 -8.29
N GLY A 128 6.70 0.37 -8.31
CA GLY A 128 7.41 -0.53 -7.39
C GLY A 128 7.39 -0.06 -5.94
N VAL A 129 7.45 1.26 -5.69
CA VAL A 129 7.34 1.85 -4.34
C VAL A 129 6.01 1.49 -3.70
N ILE A 130 4.91 1.76 -4.40
CA ILE A 130 3.54 1.53 -3.91
C ILE A 130 3.28 0.04 -3.71
N LEU A 131 3.67 -0.80 -4.67
CA LEU A 131 3.54 -2.26 -4.54
C LEU A 131 4.32 -2.78 -3.34
N GLY A 132 5.54 -2.28 -3.09
CA GLY A 132 6.33 -2.68 -1.94
C GLY A 132 5.65 -2.35 -0.61
N ILE A 133 5.06 -1.16 -0.50
CA ILE A 133 4.30 -0.77 0.68
C ILE A 133 3.03 -1.63 0.82
N PHE A 134 2.32 -1.93 -0.26
CA PHE A 134 1.11 -2.78 -0.22
C PHE A 134 1.40 -4.20 0.24
N VAL A 135 2.53 -4.79 -0.15
CA VAL A 135 2.96 -6.08 0.38
C VAL A 135 3.11 -6.02 1.91
N LEU A 136 3.77 -4.98 2.42
CA LEU A 136 3.94 -4.80 3.86
C LEU A 136 2.60 -4.58 4.60
N ILE A 137 1.70 -3.76 4.05
CA ILE A 137 0.34 -3.58 4.60
C ILE A 137 -0.40 -4.93 4.67
N SER A 138 -0.27 -5.75 3.62
CA SER A 138 -0.94 -7.05 3.56
C SER A 138 -0.39 -8.03 4.59
N PHE A 139 0.94 -8.02 4.82
CA PHE A 139 1.56 -8.82 5.87
C PHE A 139 1.21 -8.32 7.28
N ALA A 140 1.06 -7.01 7.47
CA ALA A 140 0.53 -6.45 8.70
C ALA A 140 -0.92 -6.91 8.95
N ALA A 141 -1.77 -6.87 7.92
CA ALA A 141 -3.15 -7.35 8.02
C ALA A 141 -3.24 -8.85 8.35
N TYR A 142 -2.38 -9.69 7.75
CA TYR A 142 -2.26 -11.11 8.09
C TYR A 142 -2.04 -11.35 9.59
N GLN A 143 -1.26 -10.49 10.25
CA GLN A 143 -0.92 -10.60 11.67
C GLN A 143 -1.88 -9.90 12.61
N SER A 144 -2.86 -9.15 12.08
CA SER A 144 -3.76 -8.31 12.85
C SER A 144 -4.60 -9.12 13.86
N PRO A 145 -4.98 -8.51 15.00
CA PRO A 145 -5.96 -9.09 15.91
C PRO A 145 -7.24 -9.53 15.20
N LEU A 146 -7.77 -8.71 14.28
CA LEU A 146 -8.97 -9.05 13.50
C LEU A 146 -8.82 -10.35 12.71
N ALA A 147 -7.69 -10.55 12.03
CA ALA A 147 -7.45 -11.79 11.30
C ALA A 147 -7.41 -13.02 12.24
N LYS A 148 -6.79 -12.88 13.41
CA LYS A 148 -6.73 -13.94 14.43
C LYS A 148 -8.07 -14.18 15.10
N GLU A 149 -8.88 -13.15 15.28
CA GLU A 149 -10.25 -13.26 15.79
C GLU A 149 -11.10 -14.04 14.80
N ILE A 150 -11.02 -13.75 13.50
CA ILE A 150 -11.77 -14.51 12.47
C ILE A 150 -11.30 -15.96 12.39
N GLU A 151 -9.99 -16.21 12.53
CA GLU A 151 -9.45 -17.57 12.58
C GLU A 151 -10.01 -18.39 13.76
N ARG A 152 -10.20 -17.73 14.91
CA ARG A 152 -10.69 -18.35 16.16
C ARG A 152 -12.21 -18.38 16.26
N SER A 153 -12.88 -17.38 15.71
CA SER A 153 -14.33 -17.32 15.66
C SER A 153 -14.75 -18.34 14.62
N GLU A 154 -15.20 -19.51 15.08
CA GLU A 154 -15.76 -20.56 14.21
C GLU A 154 -17.06 -20.12 13.49
N LYS A 155 -17.31 -18.81 13.39
CA LYS A 155 -18.48 -18.16 12.84
C LYS A 155 -18.06 -16.90 12.09
N LEU A 156 -18.77 -16.61 11.01
CA LEU A 156 -18.63 -15.39 10.22
C LEU A 156 -18.96 -14.14 11.07
N PRO A 157 -18.40 -12.97 10.71
CA PRO A 157 -18.76 -11.70 11.35
C PRO A 157 -20.26 -11.39 11.23
N SER A 158 -20.82 -10.67 12.21
CA SER A 158 -22.23 -10.26 12.24
C SER A 158 -22.66 -9.45 11.01
N GLY A 159 -21.74 -8.69 10.40
CA GLY A 159 -22.01 -8.00 9.13
C GLY A 159 -22.39 -8.93 7.98
N THR A 160 -21.86 -10.16 7.96
CA THR A 160 -22.23 -11.17 6.96
C THR A 160 -23.62 -11.74 7.20
N GLU A 161 -24.06 -11.82 8.47
CA GLU A 161 -25.43 -12.22 8.82
C GLU A 161 -26.45 -11.21 8.28
N VAL A 162 -26.17 -9.90 8.42
CA VAL A 162 -27.01 -8.82 7.86
C VAL A 162 -27.08 -8.95 6.33
N PHE A 163 -25.93 -9.13 5.68
CA PHE A 163 -25.88 -9.29 4.22
C PHE A 163 -26.67 -10.51 3.73
N ILE A 164 -26.59 -11.65 4.42
CA ILE A 164 -27.37 -12.85 4.10
C ILE A 164 -28.86 -12.58 4.30
N ARG A 165 -29.24 -11.89 5.38
CA ARG A 165 -30.62 -11.48 5.61
C ARG A 165 -31.14 -10.59 4.47
N ASP A 166 -30.35 -9.65 3.98
CA ASP A 166 -30.72 -8.78 2.86
C ASP A 166 -30.89 -9.56 1.54
N ILE A 167 -30.02 -10.54 1.27
CA ILE A 167 -30.16 -11.43 0.11
C ILE A 167 -31.44 -12.27 0.23
N VAL A 168 -31.71 -12.85 1.40
CA VAL A 168 -32.91 -13.67 1.63
C VAL A 168 -34.16 -12.80 1.50
N ALA A 169 -34.17 -11.62 2.09
CA ALA A 169 -35.27 -10.67 2.00
C ALA A 169 -35.55 -10.26 0.55
N SER A 170 -34.52 -9.99 -0.25
CA SER A 170 -34.67 -9.60 -1.66
C SER A 170 -35.06 -10.77 -2.58
N THR A 171 -34.60 -11.99 -2.29
CA THR A 171 -34.83 -13.16 -3.16
C THR A 171 -36.13 -13.90 -2.84
N ILE A 172 -36.39 -14.13 -1.54
CA ILE A 172 -37.51 -14.93 -1.04
C ILE A 172 -38.65 -14.03 -0.58
N GLY A 173 -38.36 -12.85 -0.04
CA GLY A 173 -39.37 -11.93 0.49
C GLY A 173 -40.51 -11.59 -0.48
N PRO A 174 -40.31 -11.41 -1.80
CA PRO A 174 -41.41 -11.20 -2.74
C PRO A 174 -42.35 -12.41 -2.92
N ARG A 175 -41.92 -13.62 -2.52
CA ARG A 175 -42.63 -14.90 -2.71
C ARG A 175 -43.28 -15.43 -1.44
N VAL A 176 -43.10 -14.76 -0.30
CA VAL A 176 -43.71 -15.12 0.97
C VAL A 176 -45.03 -14.39 1.10
N GLU A 177 -46.13 -15.15 1.05
CA GLU A 177 -47.48 -14.66 1.35
C GLU A 177 -47.68 -14.61 2.87
N GLY A 178 -48.36 -13.58 3.37
CA GLY A 178 -48.62 -13.39 4.80
C GLY A 178 -48.59 -11.94 5.25
N GLY A 179 -48.87 -11.69 6.52
CA GLY A 179 -48.73 -10.35 7.12
C GLY A 179 -47.26 -9.94 7.25
N GLU A 180 -46.99 -8.63 7.35
CA GLU A 180 -45.62 -8.10 7.45
C GLU A 180 -44.80 -8.72 8.58
N VAL A 181 -45.42 -8.98 9.74
CA VAL A 181 -44.75 -9.61 10.89
C VAL A 181 -44.38 -11.08 10.60
N GLU A 182 -45.27 -11.82 9.97
CA GLU A 182 -45.06 -13.24 9.62
C GLU A 182 -43.98 -13.38 8.56
N LYS A 183 -44.00 -12.50 7.56
CA LYS A 183 -42.99 -12.39 6.52
C LYS A 183 -41.59 -12.12 7.08
N GLN A 184 -41.45 -11.17 8.01
CA GLN A 184 -40.18 -10.87 8.66
C GLN A 184 -39.64 -12.04 9.51
N ASN A 185 -40.54 -12.78 10.16
CA ASN A 185 -40.17 -13.98 10.92
C ASN A 185 -39.65 -15.09 10.00
N ILE A 186 -40.32 -15.34 8.87
CA ILE A 186 -39.90 -16.34 7.88
C ILE A 186 -38.54 -15.96 7.27
N ILE A 187 -38.38 -14.70 6.86
CA ILE A 187 -37.09 -14.19 6.34
C ILE A 187 -35.97 -14.39 7.38
N SER A 188 -36.23 -14.04 8.64
CA SER A 188 -35.25 -14.19 9.71
C SER A 188 -34.88 -15.64 9.97
N GLN A 189 -35.86 -16.57 9.96
CA GLN A 189 -35.60 -17.99 10.12
C GLN A 189 -34.75 -18.55 8.98
N ILE A 190 -35.11 -18.25 7.74
CA ILE A 190 -34.36 -18.73 6.57
C ILE A 190 -32.95 -18.13 6.57
N ALA A 191 -32.80 -16.85 6.88
CA ALA A 191 -31.49 -16.20 6.97
C ALA A 191 -30.63 -16.84 8.07
N ASN A 192 -31.18 -17.11 9.25
CA ASN A 192 -30.46 -17.73 10.37
C ASN A 192 -30.04 -19.17 10.05
N GLU A 193 -30.93 -19.97 9.44
CA GLU A 193 -30.60 -21.35 9.05
C GLU A 193 -29.55 -21.36 7.94
N THR A 194 -29.70 -20.50 6.94
CA THR A 194 -28.72 -20.31 5.86
C THR A 194 -27.36 -19.90 6.43
N PHE A 195 -27.34 -18.95 7.36
CA PHE A 195 -26.12 -18.52 8.05
C PHE A 195 -25.49 -19.66 8.84
N ARG A 196 -26.28 -20.49 9.51
CA ARG A 196 -25.78 -21.67 10.25
C ARG A 196 -25.12 -22.68 9.31
N GLU A 197 -25.78 -23.05 8.21
CA GLU A 197 -25.26 -24.00 7.23
C GLU A 197 -23.99 -23.48 6.56
N ILE A 198 -23.95 -22.19 6.20
CA ILE A 198 -22.74 -21.55 5.68
C ILE A 198 -21.60 -21.61 6.70
N ASN A 199 -21.86 -21.33 7.98
CA ASN A 199 -20.83 -21.43 9.02
C ASN A 199 -20.32 -22.86 9.21
N ILE A 200 -21.19 -23.87 9.17
CA ILE A 200 -20.79 -25.28 9.25
C ILE A 200 -19.90 -25.65 8.06
N PHE A 201 -20.29 -25.26 6.84
CA PHE A 201 -19.52 -25.50 5.63
C PHE A 201 -18.18 -24.77 5.63
N LEU A 202 -18.14 -23.52 6.11
CA LEU A 202 -16.94 -22.68 6.14
C LEU A 202 -16.00 -22.98 7.32
N LYS A 203 -16.48 -23.67 8.36
CA LYS A 203 -15.71 -24.00 9.57
C LYS A 203 -14.28 -24.51 9.29
N PRO A 204 -14.04 -25.52 8.42
CA PRO A 204 -12.69 -26.01 8.14
C PRO A 204 -11.80 -25.01 7.38
N TYR A 205 -12.38 -23.95 6.82
CA TYR A 205 -11.67 -22.94 6.03
C TYR A 205 -11.28 -21.69 6.83
N PHE A 206 -11.80 -21.49 8.05
CA PHE A 206 -11.42 -20.33 8.88
C PHE A 206 -9.94 -20.29 9.24
N GLN A 207 -9.25 -21.45 9.32
CA GLN A 207 -7.79 -21.51 9.46
C GLN A 207 -7.03 -20.79 8.32
N PHE A 208 -7.66 -20.67 7.14
CA PHE A 208 -7.11 -19.95 6.00
C PHE A 208 -7.63 -18.51 5.90
N ALA A 209 -8.41 -18.03 6.87
CA ALA A 209 -8.91 -16.66 6.86
C ALA A 209 -7.76 -15.64 6.91
N PRO A 210 -6.74 -15.73 7.78
CA PRO A 210 -5.65 -14.76 7.78
C PRO A 210 -4.94 -14.61 6.42
N PRO A 211 -4.46 -15.69 5.75
CA PRO A 211 -3.81 -15.54 4.45
C PRO A 211 -4.78 -15.07 3.35
N LEU A 212 -6.05 -15.49 3.39
CA LEU A 212 -7.04 -15.07 2.42
C LEU A 212 -7.39 -13.58 2.56
N LEU A 213 -7.52 -13.07 3.78
CA LEU A 213 -7.75 -11.65 4.07
C LEU A 213 -6.57 -10.80 3.61
N ALA A 214 -5.35 -11.23 3.91
CA ALA A 214 -4.13 -10.54 3.48
C ALA A 214 -4.02 -10.49 1.95
N PHE A 215 -4.27 -11.62 1.28
CA PHE A 215 -4.26 -11.68 -0.18
C PHE A 215 -5.39 -10.86 -0.81
N GLY A 216 -6.61 -10.94 -0.25
CA GLY A 216 -7.75 -10.14 -0.69
C GLY A 216 -7.49 -8.64 -0.55
N LEU A 217 -6.93 -8.21 0.60
CA LEU A 217 -6.52 -6.84 0.81
C LEU A 217 -5.46 -6.41 -0.22
N PHE A 218 -4.44 -7.25 -0.46
CA PHE A 218 -3.44 -6.97 -1.49
C PHE A 218 -4.07 -6.77 -2.87
N LEU A 219 -5.00 -7.64 -3.28
CA LEU A 219 -5.68 -7.54 -4.58
C LEU A 219 -6.52 -6.27 -4.69
N VAL A 220 -7.24 -5.89 -3.63
CA VAL A 220 -8.00 -4.63 -3.59
C VAL A 220 -7.06 -3.43 -3.72
N LEU A 221 -5.99 -3.39 -2.91
CA LEU A 221 -5.00 -2.33 -2.98
C LEU A 221 -4.33 -2.27 -4.36
N TRP A 222 -3.98 -3.43 -4.93
CA TRP A 222 -3.39 -3.53 -6.27
C TRP A 222 -4.35 -3.06 -7.37
N GLY A 223 -5.62 -3.46 -7.32
CA GLY A 223 -6.66 -3.00 -8.25
C GLY A 223 -6.87 -1.49 -8.21
N LEU A 224 -6.74 -0.88 -7.03
CA LEU A 224 -6.81 0.57 -6.82
C LEU A 224 -5.46 1.29 -6.97
N SER A 225 -4.37 0.55 -7.21
CA SER A 225 -3.00 1.09 -7.21
C SER A 225 -2.80 2.24 -8.20
N TRP A 226 -3.50 2.20 -9.35
CA TRP A 226 -3.41 3.24 -10.37
C TRP A 226 -3.84 4.62 -9.84
N ILE A 227 -4.85 4.68 -8.95
CA ILE A 227 -5.30 5.93 -8.32
C ILE A 227 -4.18 6.49 -7.46
N PHE A 228 -3.61 5.65 -6.59
CA PHE A 228 -2.52 6.04 -5.70
C PHE A 228 -1.26 6.46 -6.46
N VAL A 229 -0.93 5.79 -7.57
CA VAL A 229 0.17 6.18 -8.45
C VAL A 229 -0.06 7.59 -8.99
N TRP A 230 -1.25 7.90 -9.51
CA TRP A 230 -1.53 9.23 -10.07
C TRP A 230 -1.55 10.34 -9.03
N LEU A 231 -2.13 10.08 -7.85
CA LEU A 231 -2.09 11.03 -6.74
C LEU A 231 -0.65 11.29 -6.29
N SER A 232 0.16 10.24 -6.17
CA SER A 232 1.58 10.34 -5.80
C SER A 232 2.42 11.01 -6.88
N VAL A 233 2.08 10.86 -8.16
CA VAL A 233 2.70 11.61 -9.27
C VAL A 233 2.39 13.10 -9.12
N LEU A 234 1.14 13.47 -8.86
CA LEU A 234 0.73 14.87 -8.69
C LEU A 234 1.47 15.53 -7.52
N VAL A 235 1.45 14.89 -6.35
CA VAL A 235 2.18 15.36 -5.16
C VAL A 235 3.68 15.39 -5.44
N GLY A 236 4.21 14.37 -6.11
CA GLY A 236 5.64 14.29 -6.44
C GLY A 236 6.11 15.39 -7.40
N ILE A 237 5.28 15.77 -8.37
CA ILE A 237 5.55 16.94 -9.24
C ILE A 237 5.58 18.22 -8.40
N GLY A 238 4.64 18.39 -7.47
CA GLY A 238 4.60 19.52 -6.54
C GLY A 238 5.88 19.61 -5.70
N ILE A 239 6.30 18.51 -5.08
CA ILE A 239 7.55 18.43 -4.32
C ILE A 239 8.74 18.75 -5.22
N PHE A 240 8.83 18.15 -6.40
CA PHE A 240 9.92 18.40 -7.36
C PHE A 240 10.01 19.88 -7.75
N TRP A 241 8.87 20.53 -7.97
CA TRP A 241 8.81 21.97 -8.28
C TRP A 241 9.31 22.82 -7.11
N ILE A 242 8.94 22.49 -5.87
CA ILE A 242 9.47 23.16 -4.66
C ILE A 242 10.99 22.99 -4.59
N LEU A 243 11.51 21.78 -4.79
CA LEU A 243 12.96 21.50 -4.75
C LEU A 243 13.74 22.25 -5.82
N LYS A 244 13.16 22.41 -7.01
CA LYS A 244 13.73 23.22 -8.09
C LYS A 244 13.76 24.70 -7.69
N LYS A 245 12.65 25.22 -7.14
CA LYS A 245 12.52 26.63 -6.71
C LYS A 245 13.48 26.99 -5.58
N THR A 246 13.73 26.06 -4.65
CA THR A 246 14.67 26.26 -3.53
C THR A 246 16.14 26.04 -3.92
N GLY A 247 16.43 25.66 -5.16
CA GLY A 247 17.80 25.38 -5.61
C GLY A 247 18.38 24.07 -5.05
N MET A 248 17.55 23.20 -4.48
CA MET A 248 17.98 21.89 -4.00
C MET A 248 18.31 20.96 -5.18
N VAL A 249 17.64 21.15 -6.33
CA VAL A 249 17.83 20.38 -7.57
C VAL A 249 18.04 21.32 -8.74
N ARG A 250 19.03 21.03 -9.59
CA ARG A 250 19.27 21.71 -10.87
C ARG A 250 19.25 20.66 -11.99
N ILE A 251 18.63 21.01 -13.12
CA ILE A 251 18.70 20.21 -14.34
C ILE A 251 19.83 20.80 -15.18
N GLU A 252 20.79 19.98 -15.56
CA GLU A 252 21.90 20.34 -16.43
C GLU A 252 21.76 19.54 -17.73
N GLU A 253 21.89 20.23 -18.86
CA GLU A 253 21.95 19.59 -20.17
C GLU A 253 23.39 19.09 -20.37
N LYS A 254 23.53 17.82 -20.73
CA LYS A 254 24.83 17.20 -21.01
C LYS A 254 24.80 16.68 -22.44
N ASP A 255 25.66 17.23 -23.30
CA ASP A 255 25.89 16.65 -24.62
C ASP A 255 26.62 15.32 -24.47
N VAL A 256 25.91 14.22 -24.73
CA VAL A 256 26.49 12.88 -24.78
C VAL A 256 26.58 12.48 -26.25
N LYS A 257 27.81 12.29 -26.76
CA LYS A 257 28.02 11.67 -28.07
C LYS A 257 27.51 10.23 -28.00
N ALA A 258 26.48 9.90 -28.76
CA ALA A 258 25.93 8.55 -28.80
C ALA A 258 26.71 7.69 -29.79
N GLU A 259 27.20 6.54 -29.33
CA GLU A 259 27.73 5.49 -30.21
C GLU A 259 26.56 4.67 -30.75
N VAL A 260 26.51 4.49 -32.07
CA VAL A 260 25.46 3.72 -32.75
C VAL A 260 26.06 2.40 -33.20
N LEU A 261 25.41 1.29 -32.85
CA LEU A 261 25.81 -0.01 -33.33
C LEU A 261 25.35 -0.16 -34.78
N VAL A 262 26.30 -0.14 -35.70
CA VAL A 262 26.08 -0.41 -37.12
C VAL A 262 26.43 -1.88 -37.35
N ILE A 263 25.48 -2.63 -37.92
CA ILE A 263 25.74 -3.98 -38.43
C ILE A 263 26.16 -3.79 -39.88
N GLU A 264 27.40 -4.15 -40.22
CA GLU A 264 27.90 -4.26 -41.59
C GLU A 264 27.54 -5.61 -42.21
#